data_AF-A0A972APL6-F1
#
_entry.id   AF-A0A972APL6-F1
#
_cell.length_a   1.000
_cell.length_b   1.000
_cell.length_c   1.000
_cell.angle_alpha   90.00
_cell.angle_beta   90.00
_cell.angle_gamma   90.00
#
_symmetry.space_group_name_H-M   'P 1'
#
loop_
_entity.id
_entity.type
_entity.pdbx_description
1 polymer ?
#
loop_
_entity_poly.entity_id
_entity_poly.type
_entity_poly.pdbx_seq_one_letter_code
_entity_poly.pdbx_strand_id
1 'polypeptide(L)' 'MTEDLNVQLEKLIKGQAKYQSKNLGLNLIISRVQRKYAANQKPSELLSCLEEIKAFLKKYSAIMANDVEALKKL' A
#
# COMPACT_ATOMS: atom_id res chain seq x y z
N MET A 1 -1.77 -11.48 -6.65
CA MET A 1 -1.83 -10.00 -6.76
C MET A 1 -1.18 -9.64 -8.08
N THR A 2 -1.79 -8.74 -8.84
CA THR A 2 -1.35 -8.38 -10.20
C THR A 2 -0.18 -7.40 -10.17
N GLU A 3 0.57 -7.32 -11.26
CA GLU A 3 1.74 -6.44 -11.41
C GLU A 3 1.35 -4.96 -11.35
N ASP A 4 0.18 -4.60 -11.89
CA ASP A 4 -0.38 -3.24 -11.85
C ASP A 4 -0.54 -2.72 -10.41
N LEU A 5 -1.05 -3.57 -9.51
CA LEU A 5 -1.26 -3.19 -8.12
C LEU A 5 0.08 -2.91 -7.41
N ASN A 6 1.14 -3.65 -7.75
CA ASN A 6 2.45 -3.43 -7.14
C ASN A 6 3.00 -2.05 -7.52
N VAL A 7 2.89 -1.67 -8.79
CA VAL A 7 3.34 -0.35 -9.28
C VAL A 7 2.60 0.78 -8.56
N GLN A 8 1.28 0.64 -8.36
CA GLN A 8 0.50 1.67 -7.68
C GLN A 8 0.80 1.74 -6.18
N LEU A 9 0.96 0.58 -5.52
CA LEU A 9 1.40 0.55 -4.13
C LEU A 9 2.79 1.17 -3.94
N GLU A 10 3.71 0.98 -4.88
CA GLU A 10 5.02 1.64 -4.83
C GLU A 10 4.89 3.16 -4.91
N LYS A 11 4.14 3.68 -5.87
CA LYS A 11 3.89 5.13 -6.00
C LYS A 11 3.25 5.67 -4.73
N LEU A 12 2.31 4.92 -4.14
CA LEU A 12 1.67 5.28 -2.88
C LEU A 12 2.67 5.34 -1.72
N ILE A 13 3.54 4.32 -1.56
CA ILE A 13 4.58 4.28 -0.52
C ILE A 13 5.59 5.43 -0.69
N LYS A 14 5.98 5.72 -1.93
CA LYS A 14 6.88 6.84 -2.28
C LYS A 14 6.22 8.22 -2.10
N GLY A 15 4.93 8.29 -1.79
CA GLY A 15 4.17 9.53 -1.66
C GLY A 15 3.85 10.23 -3.00
N GLN A 16 4.04 9.54 -4.12
CA GLN A 16 3.78 10.04 -5.47
C GLN A 16 2.30 9.96 -5.85
N ALA A 17 1.54 9.09 -5.18
CA ALA A 17 0.09 8.98 -5.29
C ALA A 17 -0.55 9.21 -3.91
N LYS A 18 -1.78 9.71 -3.89
CA LYS A 18 -2.59 9.84 -2.68
C LYS A 18 -3.79 8.91 -2.77
N TYR A 19 -4.05 8.19 -1.70
CA TYR A 19 -5.20 7.32 -1.58
C TYR A 19 -5.76 7.41 -0.16
N GLN A 20 -7.08 7.50 -0.06
CA GLN A 20 -7.77 7.46 1.22
C GLN A 20 -8.92 6.45 1.14
N SER A 21 -8.83 5.42 1.96
CA SER A 21 -9.85 4.40 2.12
C SER A 21 -10.92 4.84 3.11
N LYS A 22 -12.12 4.25 3.00
CA LYS A 22 -13.10 4.26 4.09
C LYS A 22 -12.68 3.34 5.26
N ASN A 23 -11.77 2.40 5.03
CA ASN A 23 -11.21 1.54 6.05
C ASN A 23 -10.05 2.24 6.78
N LEU A 24 -10.24 2.48 8.09
CA LEU A 24 -9.22 3.10 8.93
C LEU A 24 -7.91 2.28 8.97
N GLY A 25 -8.01 0.95 9.05
CA GLY A 25 -6.83 0.08 9.11
C GLY A 25 -5.94 0.21 7.88
N LEU A 26 -6.53 0.33 6.70
CA LEU A 26 -5.78 0.56 5.45
C LEU A 26 -5.09 1.93 5.48
N ASN A 27 -5.79 3.00 5.89
CA ASN A 27 -5.19 4.34 6.00
C ASN A 27 -4.01 4.39 6.99
N LEU A 28 -4.13 3.67 8.11
CA LEU A 28 -3.07 3.58 9.12
C LEU A 28 -1.84 2.86 8.58
N ILE A 29 -2.01 1.74 7.88
CA ILE A 29 -0.88 1.04 7.26
C ILE A 29 -0.23 1.89 6.18
N ILE A 30 -0.99 2.53 5.30
CA ILE A 30 -0.44 3.44 4.27
C ILE A 30 0.42 4.51 4.92
N SER A 31 -0.11 5.19 5.95
CA SER A 31 0.61 6.24 6.67
C SER A 31 1.85 5.72 7.39
N ARG A 32 1.82 4.48 7.89
CA ARG A 32 2.96 3.83 8.55
C ARG A 32 4.07 3.53 7.55
N VAL A 33 3.75 2.88 6.43
CA VAL A 33 4.77 2.49 5.45
C VAL A 33 5.36 3.68 4.69
N GLN A 34 4.55 4.72 4.44
CA GLN A 34 5.05 5.99 3.87
C GLN A 34 6.08 6.63 4.81
N ARG A 35 5.79 6.72 6.11
CA ARG A 35 6.74 7.24 7.11
C ARG A 35 8.00 6.38 7.21
N LYS A 36 7.84 5.05 7.21
CA LYS A 36 8.96 4.09 7.27
C LYS A 36 9.90 4.27 6.07
N TYR A 37 9.34 4.31 4.85
CA TYR A 37 10.14 4.53 3.64
C TYR A 37 10.75 5.94 3.58
N ALA A 38 10.01 6.98 3.97
CA ALA A 38 10.52 8.35 4.02
C ALA A 38 11.73 8.50 4.95
N ALA A 39 11.76 7.76 6.05
CA ALA A 39 12.90 7.74 6.98
C ALA A 39 14.12 7.00 6.43
N ASN A 40 13.94 6.04 5.52
CA ASN A 40 15.02 5.20 4.98
C ASN A 40 14.67 4.74 3.55
N GLN A 41 14.98 5.58 2.55
CA GLN A 41 14.57 5.41 1.15
C GLN A 41 15.35 4.33 0.38
N LYS A 42 15.67 3.20 1.04
CA LYS A 42 16.39 2.08 0.44
C LYS A 42 15.45 1.15 -0.32
N PRO A 43 15.91 0.49 -1.39
CA PRO A 43 15.11 -0.51 -2.11
C PRO A 43 14.62 -1.66 -1.21
N SER A 44 15.44 -2.09 -0.24
CA SER A 44 15.07 -3.12 0.73
C SER A 44 13.91 -2.72 1.64
N GLU A 45 13.85 -1.45 2.04
CA GLU A 45 12.74 -0.91 2.84
C GLU A 45 11.46 -0.80 2.02
N LEU A 46 11.57 -0.41 0.76
CA LEU A 46 10.43 -0.38 -0.16
C LEU A 46 9.82 -1.78 -0.32
N LEU A 47 10.65 -2.81 -0.52
CA LEU A 47 10.20 -4.20 -0.59
C LEU A 47 9.49 -4.64 0.70
N SER A 48 10.07 -4.33 1.87
CA SER A 48 9.44 -4.62 3.16
C SER A 48 8.08 -3.91 3.32
N CYS A 49 8.00 -2.64 2.93
CA CYS A 49 6.75 -1.86 2.97
C CYS A 49 5.67 -2.42 2.03
N LEU A 50 6.08 -2.86 0.84
CA LEU A 50 5.19 -3.52 -0.12
C LEU A 50 4.66 -4.83 0.47
N GLU A 51 5.52 -5.69 1.01
CA GLU A 51 5.10 -6.94 1.62
C GLU A 51 4.13 -6.72 2.78
N GLU A 52 4.34 -5.70 3.60
CA GLU A 52 3.46 -5.36 4.73
C GLU A 52 2.05 -4.97 4.26
N ILE A 53 1.92 -4.06 3.27
CA ILE A 53 0.60 -3.72 2.71
C ILE A 53 -0.05 -4.94 2.07
N LYS A 54 0.71 -5.72 1.27
CA LYS A 54 0.18 -6.91 0.60
C LYS A 54 -0.33 -7.94 1.59
N ALA A 55 0.40 -8.18 2.68
CA ALA A 55 0.01 -9.08 3.75
C ALA A 55 -1.29 -8.61 4.42
N PHE A 56 -1.45 -7.31 4.67
CA PHE A 56 -2.69 -6.75 5.19
C PHE A 56 -3.87 -6.96 4.23
N LEU A 57 -3.71 -6.57 2.96
CA LEU A 57 -4.78 -6.73 1.95
C LEU A 57 -5.16 -8.21 1.78
N LYS A 58 -4.20 -9.12 1.82
CA LYS A 58 -4.44 -10.57 1.78
C LYS A 58 -5.18 -11.06 3.01
N LYS A 59 -4.79 -10.62 4.20
CA LYS A 59 -5.42 -11.01 5.48
C LYS A 59 -6.88 -10.56 5.57
N TYR A 60 -7.18 -9.38 5.04
CA TYR A 60 -8.52 -8.78 5.08
C TYR A 60 -9.22 -8.79 3.71
N SER A 61 -8.87 -9.74 2.83
CA SER A 61 -9.33 -9.78 1.44
C SER A 61 -10.85 -9.74 1.29
N ALA A 62 -11.59 -10.36 2.21
CA ALA A 62 -13.06 -10.38 2.23
C ALA A 62 -13.70 -8.98 2.30
N ILE A 63 -13.01 -8.00 2.89
CA ILE A 63 -13.52 -6.62 3.04
C ILE A 63 -12.70 -5.59 2.24
N MET A 64 -11.57 -5.99 1.67
CA MET A 64 -10.64 -5.12 0.93
C MET A 64 -10.83 -5.15 -0.59
N ALA A 65 -11.77 -5.93 -1.12
CA ALA A 65 -11.95 -6.09 -2.57
C ALA A 65 -12.14 -4.73 -3.30
N ASN A 66 -12.98 -3.85 -2.76
CA ASN A 66 -13.22 -2.52 -3.34
C ASN A 66 -11.97 -1.64 -3.30
N ASP A 67 -11.23 -1.67 -2.19
CA ASP A 67 -9.99 -0.91 -2.05
C ASP A 67 -8.91 -1.42 -3.00
N VAL A 68 -8.79 -2.74 -3.16
CA VAL A 68 -7.84 -3.35 -4.10
C VAL A 68 -8.12 -2.92 -5.54
N GLU A 69 -9.39 -2.90 -5.95
CA GLU A 69 -9.78 -2.44 -7.29
C GLU A 69 -9.56 -0.94 -7.49
N ALA A 70 -9.79 -0.12 -6.46
CA ALA A 70 -9.50 1.31 -6.52
C ALA A 70 -7.98 1.58 -6.62
N LEU A 71 -7.18 0.86 -5.83
CA LEU A 71 -5.72 0.98 -5.83
C LEU A 71 -5.09 0.61 -7.18
N LYS A 72 -5.66 -0.35 -7.92
CA LYS A 72 -5.19 -0.70 -9.27
C LYS A 72 -5.36 0.44 -10.29
N LYS A 73 -6.25 1.41 -10.02
CA LYS A 73 -6.62 2.50 -10.95
C LYS A 73 -5.97 3.85 -10.63
N LEU A 74 -5.09 3.91 -9.61
CA LEU A 74 -4.25 5.08 -9.32
C LEU A 74 -3.24 5.37 -10.44
#